data_AF-A0A6A4GFX8-F1
#
_entry.id   AF-A0A6A4GFX8-F1
#
_cell.length_a   1.000
_cell.length_b   1.000
_cell.length_c   1.000
_cell.angle_alpha   90.00
_cell.angle_beta   90.00
_cell.angle_gamma   90.00
#
_symmetry.space_group_name_H-M   'P 1'
#
loop_
_entity.id
_entity.type
_entity.pdbx_description
1 polymer ?
#
loop_
_entity_poly.entity_id
_entity_poly.type
_entity_poly.pdbx_seq_one_letter_code
_entity_poly.pdbx_strand_id
1 'polypeptide(L)'
;MASTTVPVNDYNSEIQDRIDILFDILTQHGQGDYIGEPIPQIEHCLQAANCAREAGASDATVLAALLHDCGQILPQTILDAQIRKSGYSSEKDDIKVGQDMLLPSGESVGRHGHDLIGGTYLASLGFPPQVCELVRDHVVAKRYLTAVEESYYEGLSEASKQSLAMQGGPFSPSEVEQFKKDPLFQEKIQMRKFDDAAKVVGAQVPSLDSYKALAQRLLCA
;
A
#
# COMPACT_ATOMS: atom_id res chain seq x y z
N MET A 1 8.67 22.36 -35.67
CA MET A 1 8.58 21.68 -34.37
C MET A 1 8.52 20.19 -34.66
N ALA A 2 9.56 19.43 -34.32
CA ALA A 2 9.57 17.99 -34.54
C ALA A 2 8.78 17.32 -33.42
N SER A 3 7.63 16.74 -33.76
CA SER A 3 6.89 15.85 -32.86
C SER A 3 7.71 14.57 -32.69
N THR A 4 8.30 14.40 -31.50
CA THR A 4 9.09 13.21 -31.17
C THR A 4 8.13 12.14 -30.68
N THR A 5 7.55 11.37 -31.61
CA THR A 5 6.82 10.15 -31.26
C THR A 5 7.84 9.07 -30.93
N VAL A 6 7.96 8.72 -29.65
CA VAL A 6 8.71 7.54 -29.21
C VAL A 6 8.08 6.30 -29.89
N PRO A 7 8.86 5.43 -30.55
CA PRO A 7 8.30 4.25 -31.21
C PRO A 7 7.66 3.30 -30.18
N VAL A 8 6.48 2.76 -30.50
CA VAL A 8 5.64 1.95 -29.59
C VAL A 8 6.37 0.74 -28.99
N ASN A 9 7.35 0.16 -29.70
CA ASN A 9 8.17 -0.95 -29.19
C ASN A 9 9.11 -0.54 -28.03
N ASP A 10 9.55 0.72 -28.01
CA ASP A 10 10.45 1.25 -26.98
C ASP A 10 9.66 1.59 -25.71
N TYR A 11 8.48 2.17 -25.88
CA TYR A 11 7.57 2.49 -24.78
C TYR A 11 7.08 1.25 -24.01
N ASN A 12 6.72 0.18 -24.70
CA ASN A 12 6.32 -1.07 -24.04
C ASN A 12 7.49 -1.73 -23.29
N SER A 13 8.72 -1.57 -23.79
CA SER A 13 9.93 -2.04 -23.09
C SER A 13 10.15 -1.25 -21.80
N GLU A 14 10.02 0.08 -21.83
CA GLU A 14 10.16 0.90 -20.62
C GLU A 14 9.10 0.59 -19.55
N ILE A 15 7.84 0.32 -19.96
CA ILE A 15 6.79 -0.10 -19.02
C ILE A 15 7.14 -1.44 -18.39
N GLN A 16 7.61 -2.39 -19.20
CA GLN A 16 8.03 -3.69 -18.71
C GLN A 16 9.15 -3.56 -17.68
N ASP A 17 10.18 -2.77 -17.98
CA ASP A 17 11.32 -2.54 -17.08
C ASP A 17 10.87 -1.96 -15.74
N ARG A 18 9.93 -1.01 -15.74
CA ARG A 18 9.39 -0.42 -14.49
C ARG A 18 8.66 -1.45 -13.64
N ILE A 19 7.90 -2.35 -14.26
CA ILE A 19 7.18 -3.42 -13.58
C ILE A 19 8.16 -4.44 -13.01
N ASP A 20 9.13 -4.85 -13.81
CA ASP A 20 10.14 -5.83 -13.38
C ASP A 20 10.96 -5.27 -12.21
N ILE A 21 11.38 -4.01 -12.27
CA ILE A 21 12.07 -3.35 -11.15
C ILE A 21 11.19 -3.34 -9.89
N LEU A 22 9.91 -2.95 -10.00
CA LEU A 22 9.00 -2.94 -8.85
C LEU A 22 8.83 -4.36 -8.27
N PHE A 23 8.64 -5.36 -9.13
CA PHE A 23 8.37 -6.73 -8.70
C PHE A 23 9.62 -7.40 -8.14
N ASP A 24 10.79 -7.08 -8.67
CA ASP A 24 12.08 -7.50 -8.12
C ASP A 24 12.30 -6.89 -6.73
N ILE A 25 11.98 -5.60 -6.53
CA ILE A 25 12.04 -4.97 -5.21
C ILE A 25 11.12 -5.69 -4.23
N LEU A 26 9.86 -5.93 -4.61
CA LEU A 26 8.88 -6.63 -3.78
C LEU A 26 9.36 -8.04 -3.41
N THR A 27 9.96 -8.74 -4.37
CA THR A 27 10.47 -10.10 -4.17
C THR A 27 11.70 -10.12 -3.28
N GLN A 28 12.66 -9.21 -3.48
CA GLN A 28 13.94 -9.20 -2.77
C GLN A 28 13.81 -8.65 -1.35
N HIS A 29 13.01 -7.59 -1.18
CA HIS A 29 12.91 -6.86 0.08
C HIS A 29 11.66 -7.22 0.91
N GLY A 30 10.66 -7.88 0.30
CA GLY A 30 9.43 -8.27 0.99
C GLY A 30 9.50 -9.58 1.77
N GLN A 31 10.69 -10.19 1.88
CA GLN A 31 10.89 -11.48 2.56
C GLN A 31 11.02 -11.37 4.10
N GLY A 32 11.14 -10.15 4.63
CA GLY A 32 11.15 -9.92 6.08
C GLY A 32 9.77 -10.19 6.69
N ASP A 33 9.76 -10.47 7.99
CA ASP A 33 8.52 -10.67 8.76
C ASP A 33 7.60 -9.45 8.60
N TYR A 34 6.31 -9.73 8.36
CA TYR A 34 5.28 -8.71 8.38
C TYR A 34 4.99 -8.31 9.82
N ILE A 35 5.71 -7.30 10.31
CA ILE A 35 5.29 -6.43 11.42
C ILE A 35 4.55 -7.18 12.55
N GLY A 36 5.26 -8.04 13.28
CA GLY A 36 4.70 -8.78 14.42
C GLY A 36 3.76 -9.94 14.08
N GLU A 37 3.55 -10.25 12.79
CA GLU A 37 2.82 -11.41 12.28
C GLU A 37 3.78 -12.44 11.67
N PRO A 38 3.48 -13.75 11.75
CA PRO A 38 4.36 -14.82 11.31
C PRO A 38 4.26 -15.12 9.80
N ILE A 39 4.14 -14.09 8.96
CA ILE A 39 4.17 -14.22 7.49
C ILE A 39 5.08 -13.15 6.86
N PRO A 40 5.76 -13.41 5.73
CA PRO A 40 6.51 -12.39 5.02
C PRO A 40 5.62 -11.27 4.47
N GLN A 41 6.14 -10.04 4.38
CA GLN A 41 5.40 -8.90 3.83
C GLN A 41 4.86 -9.16 2.41
N ILE A 42 5.64 -9.84 1.57
CA ILE A 42 5.17 -10.17 0.22
C ILE A 42 4.03 -11.21 0.23
N GLU A 43 4.04 -12.15 1.19
CA GLU A 43 2.96 -13.13 1.33
C GLU A 43 1.66 -12.44 1.75
N HIS A 44 1.73 -11.49 2.69
CA HIS A 44 0.62 -10.62 3.08
C HIS A 44 0.02 -9.89 1.86
N CYS A 45 0.86 -9.20 1.08
CA CYS A 45 0.43 -8.51 -0.14
C CYS A 45 -0.24 -9.45 -1.16
N LEU A 46 0.29 -10.65 -1.37
CA LEU A 46 -0.28 -11.64 -2.29
C LEU A 46 -1.62 -12.19 -1.80
N GLN A 47 -1.76 -12.40 -0.49
CA GLN A 47 -3.04 -12.81 0.11
C GLN A 47 -4.09 -11.71 -0.03
N ALA A 48 -3.75 -10.45 0.24
CA ALA A 48 -4.67 -9.32 0.07
C ALA A 48 -5.14 -9.20 -1.40
N ALA A 49 -4.21 -9.33 -2.36
CA ALA A 49 -4.55 -9.35 -3.78
C ALA A 49 -5.46 -10.52 -4.16
N ASN A 50 -5.24 -11.69 -3.57
CA ASN A 50 -6.10 -12.85 -3.80
C ASN A 50 -7.50 -12.64 -3.22
N CYS A 51 -7.62 -12.11 -1.99
CA CYS A 51 -8.91 -11.77 -1.39
C CYS A 51 -9.69 -10.77 -2.26
N ALA A 52 -9.02 -9.74 -2.77
CA ALA A 52 -9.63 -8.78 -3.68
C ALA A 52 -10.14 -9.44 -4.97
N ARG A 53 -9.36 -10.35 -5.54
CA ARG A 53 -9.72 -11.09 -6.76
C ARG A 53 -10.91 -12.02 -6.53
N GLU A 54 -10.92 -12.77 -5.43
CA GLU A 54 -12.01 -13.68 -5.07
C GLU A 54 -13.32 -12.94 -4.78
N ALA A 55 -13.21 -11.71 -4.24
CA ALA A 55 -14.35 -10.82 -4.03
C ALA A 55 -14.89 -10.19 -5.33
N GLY A 56 -14.26 -10.43 -6.48
CA GLY A 56 -14.66 -9.85 -7.77
C GLY A 56 -14.39 -8.34 -7.86
N ALA A 57 -13.41 -7.84 -7.11
CA ALA A 57 -13.03 -6.43 -7.15
C ALA A 57 -12.45 -6.03 -8.51
N SER A 58 -12.42 -4.72 -8.79
CA SER A 58 -11.86 -4.20 -10.04
C SER A 58 -10.37 -4.53 -10.17
N ASP A 59 -9.88 -4.59 -11.41
CA ASP A 59 -8.44 -4.75 -11.72
C ASP A 59 -7.56 -3.75 -10.95
N ALA A 60 -7.99 -2.49 -10.86
CA ALA A 60 -7.30 -1.45 -10.11
C ALA A 60 -7.26 -1.75 -8.60
N THR A 61 -8.37 -2.24 -8.03
CA THR A 61 -8.45 -2.63 -6.61
C THR A 61 -7.59 -3.86 -6.32
N VAL A 62 -7.60 -4.88 -7.19
CA VAL A 62 -6.75 -6.07 -7.05
C VAL A 62 -5.27 -5.69 -7.06
N LEU A 63 -4.87 -4.81 -7.99
CA LEU A 63 -3.49 -4.35 -8.04
C LEU A 63 -3.14 -3.43 -6.87
N ALA A 64 -4.05 -2.57 -6.43
CA ALA A 64 -3.84 -1.76 -5.23
C ALA A 64 -3.65 -2.65 -3.99
N ALA A 65 -4.43 -3.72 -3.84
CA ALA A 65 -4.30 -4.69 -2.74
C ALA A 65 -2.92 -5.37 -2.74
N LEU A 66 -2.40 -5.72 -3.92
CA LEU A 66 -1.04 -6.25 -4.07
C LEU A 66 0.05 -5.26 -3.65
N LEU A 67 -0.17 -3.97 -3.87
CA LEU A 67 0.86 -2.93 -3.75
C LEU A 67 0.69 -2.02 -2.52
N HIS A 68 -0.33 -2.23 -1.69
CA HIS A 68 -0.70 -1.29 -0.62
C HIS A 68 0.42 -1.05 0.39
N ASP A 69 1.19 -2.10 0.68
CA ASP A 69 2.32 -2.04 1.62
C ASP A 69 3.69 -1.88 0.93
N CYS A 70 3.73 -1.56 -0.37
CA CYS A 70 5.01 -1.41 -1.07
C CYS A 70 5.94 -0.38 -0.38
N GLY A 71 5.40 0.67 0.24
CA GLY A 71 6.19 1.64 0.99
C GLY A 71 6.92 1.09 2.22
N GLN A 72 6.51 -0.07 2.76
CA GLN A 72 7.24 -0.81 3.79
C GLN A 72 8.47 -1.52 3.18
N ILE A 73 8.30 -2.03 1.96
CA ILE A 73 9.24 -2.91 1.27
C ILE A 73 10.32 -2.13 0.52
N LEU A 74 10.03 -0.90 0.09
CA LEU A 74 10.97 -0.09 -0.69
C LEU A 74 12.34 0.05 0.00
N PRO A 75 13.45 -0.02 -0.76
CA PRO A 75 14.78 0.24 -0.22
C PRO A 75 14.96 1.71 0.13
N GLN A 76 15.84 2.00 1.10
CA GLN A 76 16.05 3.35 1.64
C GLN A 76 16.37 4.40 0.55
N THR A 77 17.12 4.00 -0.48
CA THR A 77 17.50 4.88 -1.59
C THR A 77 16.29 5.40 -2.38
N ILE A 78 15.26 4.56 -2.57
CA ILE A 78 14.00 4.97 -3.21
C ILE A 78 13.17 5.79 -2.23
N LEU A 79 13.10 5.38 -0.96
CA LEU A 79 12.37 6.13 0.07
C LEU A 79 12.80 7.58 0.15
N ASP A 80 14.10 7.84 0.28
CA ASP A 80 14.64 9.19 0.41
C ASP A 80 14.24 10.07 -0.77
N ALA A 81 14.19 9.49 -1.98
CA ALA A 81 13.74 10.18 -3.18
C ALA A 81 12.24 10.49 -3.15
N GLN A 82 11.41 9.57 -2.66
CA GLN A 82 9.95 9.77 -2.60
C GLN A 82 9.51 10.68 -1.47
N ILE A 83 10.17 10.63 -0.30
CA ILE A 83 9.90 11.54 0.82
C ILE A 83 10.04 12.99 0.34
N ARG A 84 11.15 13.33 -0.34
CA ARG A 84 11.38 14.66 -0.92
C ARG A 84 10.29 15.10 -1.91
N LYS A 85 9.70 14.16 -2.65
CA LYS A 85 8.66 14.43 -3.67
C LYS A 85 7.25 14.48 -3.10
N SER A 86 7.00 13.80 -1.98
CA SER A 86 5.68 13.71 -1.33
C SER A 86 5.21 15.03 -0.70
N GLY A 87 6.10 16.04 -0.61
CA GLY A 87 5.81 17.31 0.05
C GLY A 87 5.98 17.28 1.57
N TYR A 88 6.27 16.11 2.16
CA TYR A 88 6.65 16.01 3.57
C TYR A 88 8.09 16.48 3.79
N SER A 89 8.25 17.37 4.77
CA SER A 89 9.55 17.79 5.30
C SER A 89 9.73 17.11 6.65
N SER A 90 10.77 16.28 6.79
CA SER A 90 11.16 15.68 8.08
C SER A 90 11.53 16.72 9.14
N GLU A 91 11.64 17.99 8.76
CA GLU A 91 12.08 19.10 9.63
C GLU A 91 10.92 19.96 10.15
N LYS A 92 9.74 19.94 9.52
CA LYS A 92 8.65 20.89 9.84
C LYS A 92 7.53 20.35 10.71
N ASP A 93 7.29 19.04 10.72
CA ASP A 93 6.05 18.49 11.30
C ASP A 93 6.27 17.53 12.49
N ASP A 94 7.50 17.38 13.02
CA ASP A 94 7.88 16.34 14.01
C ASP A 94 7.56 14.88 13.58
N ILE A 95 7.01 14.71 12.38
CA ILE A 95 6.66 13.44 11.78
C ILE A 95 7.89 12.89 11.05
N LYS A 96 8.42 11.79 11.56
CA LYS A 96 9.58 11.09 11.00
C LYS A 96 9.17 10.16 9.85
N VAL A 97 8.61 10.74 8.77
CA VAL A 97 8.21 9.98 7.57
C VAL A 97 9.38 9.11 7.09
N GLY A 98 9.08 7.85 6.79
CA GLY A 98 10.07 6.89 6.35
C GLY A 98 10.85 6.19 7.47
N GLN A 99 10.68 6.60 8.73
CA GLN A 99 11.25 5.90 9.87
C GLN A 99 10.30 4.83 10.41
N ASP A 100 10.89 3.80 10.99
CA ASP A 100 10.16 2.73 11.66
C ASP A 100 9.48 3.26 12.92
N MET A 101 8.22 2.87 13.08
CA MET A 101 7.43 3.06 14.29
C MET A 101 7.86 2.00 15.29
N LEU A 102 8.61 2.38 16.32
CA LEU A 102 9.18 1.44 17.28
C LEU A 102 8.34 1.38 18.56
N LEU A 103 8.12 0.16 19.04
CA LEU A 103 7.58 -0.09 20.39
C LEU A 103 8.64 0.23 21.46
N PRO A 104 8.24 0.39 22.73
CA PRO A 104 9.18 0.47 23.84
C PRO A 104 10.13 -0.73 23.94
N SER A 105 9.73 -1.89 23.41
CA SER A 105 10.57 -3.10 23.29
C SER A 105 11.68 -2.96 22.24
N GLY A 106 11.60 -1.98 21.34
CA GLY A 106 12.49 -1.80 20.20
C GLY A 106 12.03 -2.50 18.91
N GLU A 107 10.92 -3.24 18.96
CA GLU A 107 10.35 -3.91 17.78
C GLU A 107 9.63 -2.91 16.88
N SER A 108 9.72 -3.11 15.56
CA SER A 108 9.08 -2.25 14.55
C SER A 108 7.64 -2.69 14.31
N VAL A 109 6.70 -1.74 14.39
CA VAL A 109 5.29 -1.90 13.99
C VAL A 109 5.01 -1.29 12.60
N GLY A 110 6.05 -1.22 11.77
CA GLY A 110 5.98 -0.71 10.40
C GLY A 110 6.47 0.71 10.28
N ARG A 111 6.52 1.20 9.05
CA ARG A 111 7.08 2.49 8.71
C ARG A 111 6.04 3.61 8.69
N HIS A 112 6.43 4.75 9.23
CA HIS A 112 5.59 5.94 9.22
C HIS A 112 5.41 6.47 7.79
N GLY A 113 4.15 6.63 7.36
CA GLY A 113 3.79 7.14 6.04
C GLY A 113 4.05 6.18 4.87
N HIS A 114 4.16 4.87 5.12
CA HIS A 114 4.39 3.87 4.05
C HIS A 114 3.29 3.88 2.98
N ASP A 115 2.04 4.11 3.39
CA ASP A 115 0.87 4.32 2.55
C ASP A 115 1.10 5.48 1.57
N LEU A 116 1.52 6.64 2.08
CA LEU A 116 1.80 7.82 1.26
C LEU A 116 3.02 7.63 0.36
N ILE A 117 4.12 7.09 0.91
CA ILE A 117 5.36 6.83 0.20
C ILE A 117 5.08 5.85 -0.94
N GLY A 118 4.36 4.77 -0.66
CA GLY A 118 3.96 3.76 -1.63
C GLY A 118 3.13 4.37 -2.76
N GLY A 119 2.04 5.06 -2.43
CA GLY A 119 1.21 5.69 -3.45
C GLY A 119 1.94 6.77 -4.28
N THR A 120 2.88 7.50 -3.67
CA THR A 120 3.74 8.48 -4.38
C THR A 120 4.71 7.78 -5.33
N TYR A 121 5.32 6.68 -4.89
CA TYR A 121 6.19 5.87 -5.74
C TYR A 121 5.44 5.30 -6.94
N LEU A 122 4.28 4.70 -6.71
CA LEU A 122 3.45 4.13 -7.78
C LEU A 122 3.00 5.20 -8.79
N ALA A 123 2.62 6.38 -8.32
CA ALA A 123 2.31 7.51 -9.19
C ALA A 123 3.53 7.91 -10.04
N SER A 124 4.74 7.86 -9.48
CA SER A 124 5.98 8.16 -10.21
C SER A 124 6.34 7.12 -11.28
N LEU A 125 5.83 5.89 -11.17
CA LEU A 125 5.97 4.84 -12.18
C LEU A 125 4.92 4.97 -13.30
N GLY A 126 3.85 5.73 -13.06
CA GLY A 126 2.76 5.99 -14.01
C GLY A 126 1.48 5.20 -13.73
N PHE A 127 1.33 4.58 -12.56
CA PHE A 127 0.10 3.84 -12.23
C PHE A 127 -1.12 4.77 -12.19
N PRO A 128 -2.33 4.26 -12.51
CA PRO A 128 -3.55 5.06 -12.50
C PRO A 128 -3.82 5.72 -11.14
N PRO A 129 -4.45 6.91 -11.11
CA PRO A 129 -4.76 7.62 -9.87
C PRO A 129 -5.51 6.75 -8.85
N GLN A 130 -6.48 5.96 -9.32
CA GLN A 130 -7.26 5.06 -8.47
C GLN A 130 -6.38 4.06 -7.70
N VAL A 131 -5.39 3.43 -8.36
CA VAL A 131 -4.46 2.51 -7.69
C VAL A 131 -3.68 3.25 -6.62
N CYS A 132 -3.14 4.41 -6.97
CA CYS A 132 -2.32 5.21 -6.07
C CYS A 132 -3.12 5.71 -4.85
N GLU A 133 -4.36 6.15 -5.04
CA GLU A 133 -5.25 6.62 -3.96
C GLU A 133 -5.66 5.49 -3.01
N LEU A 134 -5.99 4.31 -3.55
CA LEU A 134 -6.31 3.14 -2.71
C LEU A 134 -5.11 2.72 -1.85
N VAL A 135 -3.89 2.79 -2.40
CA VAL A 135 -2.66 2.54 -1.63
C VAL A 135 -2.45 3.62 -0.55
N ARG A 136 -2.68 4.90 -0.85
CA ARG A 136 -2.50 5.99 0.13
C ARG A 136 -3.46 5.92 1.31
N ASP A 137 -4.67 5.42 1.11
CA ASP A 137 -5.74 5.56 2.10
C ASP A 137 -6.08 4.28 2.86
N HIS A 138 -5.32 3.20 2.68
CA HIS A 138 -5.59 1.95 3.41
C HIS A 138 -5.36 2.10 4.93
N VAL A 139 -4.42 2.94 5.38
CA VAL A 139 -4.27 3.32 6.81
C VAL A 139 -5.42 4.21 7.27
N VAL A 140 -5.85 5.15 6.43
CA VAL A 140 -6.97 6.06 6.70
C VAL A 140 -8.26 5.27 6.94
N ALA A 141 -8.50 4.24 6.12
CA ALA A 141 -9.63 3.32 6.28
C ALA A 141 -9.60 2.55 7.61
N LYS A 142 -8.43 2.20 8.16
CA LYS A 142 -8.30 1.60 9.50
C LYS A 142 -8.85 2.52 10.58
N ARG A 143 -8.46 3.81 10.54
CA ARG A 143 -8.92 4.83 11.51
C ARG A 143 -10.44 5.03 11.43
N TYR A 144 -11.00 4.99 10.22
CA TYR A 144 -12.43 5.04 10.00
C TYR A 144 -13.18 3.84 10.59
N LEU A 145 -12.78 2.61 10.21
CA LEU A 145 -13.46 1.40 10.66
C LEU A 145 -13.44 1.27 12.18
N THR A 146 -12.31 1.62 12.80
CA THR A 146 -12.20 1.66 14.27
C THR A 146 -13.16 2.65 14.92
N ALA A 147 -13.49 3.76 14.25
CA ALA A 147 -14.39 4.78 14.79
C ALA A 147 -15.88 4.42 14.65
N VAL A 148 -16.24 3.58 13.68
CA VAL A 148 -17.65 3.33 13.31
C VAL A 148 -18.13 1.91 13.56
N GLU A 149 -17.21 0.96 13.69
CA GLU A 149 -17.51 -0.45 13.97
C GLU A 149 -16.94 -0.82 15.35
N GLU A 150 -17.83 -0.95 16.35
CA GLU A 150 -17.43 -1.19 17.76
C GLU A 150 -16.55 -2.44 17.94
N SER A 151 -16.83 -3.51 17.19
CA SER A 151 -16.06 -4.75 17.25
C SER A 151 -14.79 -4.75 16.39
N TYR A 152 -14.56 -3.74 15.56
CA TYR A 152 -13.45 -3.74 14.61
C TYR A 152 -12.10 -3.60 15.31
N TYR A 153 -12.01 -2.73 16.32
CA TYR A 153 -10.77 -2.54 17.10
C TYR A 153 -10.27 -3.84 17.72
N GLU A 154 -11.20 -4.64 18.28
CA GLU A 154 -10.87 -5.91 18.94
C GLU A 154 -10.32 -6.96 17.96
N GLY A 155 -10.78 -6.91 16.70
CA GLY A 155 -10.31 -7.80 15.63
C GLY A 155 -8.95 -7.44 15.06
N LEU A 156 -8.40 -6.26 15.35
CA LEU A 156 -7.07 -5.88 14.91
C LEU A 156 -5.99 -6.70 15.63
N SER A 157 -4.95 -7.07 14.90
CA SER A 157 -3.71 -7.57 15.48
C SER A 157 -3.08 -6.55 16.44
N GLU A 158 -2.27 -7.02 17.39
CA GLU A 158 -1.61 -6.14 18.36
C GLU A 158 -0.71 -5.09 17.67
N ALA A 159 0.04 -5.46 16.63
CA ALA A 159 0.84 -4.53 15.83
C ALA A 159 -0.03 -3.46 15.14
N SER A 160 -1.21 -3.84 14.64
CA SER A 160 -2.16 -2.89 14.03
C SER A 160 -2.78 -1.93 15.04
N LYS A 161 -3.07 -2.39 16.27
CA LYS A 161 -3.55 -1.53 17.37
C LYS A 161 -2.49 -0.52 17.80
N GLN A 162 -1.23 -0.96 17.90
CA GLN A 162 -0.10 -0.11 18.28
C GLN A 162 0.21 0.94 17.22
N SER A 163 0.30 0.54 15.95
CA SER A 163 0.49 1.48 14.84
C SER A 163 -0.68 2.46 14.71
N LEU A 164 -1.92 2.03 14.97
CA LEU A 164 -3.08 2.92 14.96
C LEU A 164 -2.94 4.09 15.95
N ALA A 165 -2.44 3.83 17.16
CA ALA A 165 -2.21 4.88 18.16
C ALA A 165 -1.17 5.91 17.66
N MET A 166 -0.14 5.45 16.95
CA MET A 166 0.90 6.31 16.35
C MET A 166 0.45 7.02 15.07
N GLN A 167 -0.66 6.58 14.47
CA GLN A 167 -1.25 7.13 13.24
C GLN A 167 -2.41 8.10 13.52
N GLY A 168 -2.58 8.54 14.77
CA GLY A 168 -3.62 9.50 15.16
C GLY A 168 -4.93 8.88 15.65
N GLY A 169 -4.96 7.57 15.92
CA GLY A 169 -6.10 6.90 16.55
C GLY A 169 -7.36 6.82 15.68
N PRO A 170 -8.51 6.42 16.26
CA PRO A 170 -9.79 6.41 15.56
C PRO A 170 -10.18 7.80 15.07
N PHE A 171 -10.95 7.86 13.99
CA PHE A 171 -11.51 9.12 13.51
C PHE A 171 -12.42 9.83 14.51
N SER A 172 -12.33 11.16 14.51
CA SER A 172 -13.36 12.05 15.05
C SER A 172 -14.64 12.00 14.20
N PRO A 173 -15.80 12.41 14.75
CA PRO A 173 -17.05 12.48 14.00
C PRO A 173 -16.95 13.32 12.70
N SER A 174 -16.16 14.40 12.70
CA SER A 174 -15.93 15.21 11.50
C SER A 174 -15.09 14.49 10.44
N GLU A 175 -14.09 13.72 10.84
CA GLU A 175 -13.28 12.91 9.90
C GLU A 175 -14.13 11.80 9.28
N VAL A 176 -15.00 11.15 10.06
CA VAL A 176 -15.97 10.16 9.56
C VAL A 176 -16.84 10.75 8.44
N GLU A 177 -17.45 11.92 8.68
CA GLU A 177 -18.32 12.56 7.69
C GLU A 177 -17.57 13.09 6.47
N GLN A 178 -16.30 13.48 6.63
CA GLN A 178 -15.47 13.89 5.50
C GLN A 178 -15.06 12.69 4.64
N PHE A 179 -14.67 11.58 5.25
CA PHE A 179 -14.20 10.39 4.55
C PHE A 179 -15.31 9.70 3.74
N LYS A 180 -16.56 9.72 4.25
CA LYS A 180 -17.73 9.20 3.51
C LYS A 180 -18.04 9.95 2.20
N LYS A 181 -17.51 11.16 2.01
CA LYS A 181 -17.72 11.95 0.77
C LYS A 181 -16.78 11.55 -0.36
N ASP A 182 -15.80 10.70 -0.07
CA ASP A 182 -14.83 10.25 -1.05
C ASP A 182 -15.50 9.36 -2.11
N PRO A 183 -15.30 9.61 -3.42
CA PRO A 183 -15.87 8.76 -4.46
C PRO A 183 -15.41 7.30 -4.40
N LEU A 184 -14.22 7.03 -3.86
CA LEU A 184 -13.64 5.70 -3.68
C LEU A 184 -13.86 5.16 -2.26
N PHE A 185 -14.77 5.74 -1.48
CA PHE A 185 -15.00 5.38 -0.09
C PHE A 185 -15.22 3.86 0.09
N GLN A 186 -16.05 3.23 -0.75
CA GLN A 186 -16.33 1.80 -0.62
C GLN A 186 -15.10 0.94 -0.91
N GLU A 187 -14.35 1.29 -1.96
CA GLU A 187 -13.13 0.59 -2.35
C GLU A 187 -12.04 0.73 -1.27
N LYS A 188 -11.92 1.90 -0.63
CA LYS A 188 -10.98 2.11 0.49
C LYS A 188 -11.32 1.22 1.69
N ILE A 189 -12.61 1.04 1.98
CA ILE A 189 -13.06 0.11 3.03
C ILE A 189 -12.78 -1.34 2.65
N GLN A 190 -13.08 -1.74 1.41
CA GLN A 190 -12.80 -3.10 0.93
C GLN A 190 -11.31 -3.42 0.97
N MET A 191 -10.47 -2.50 0.49
CA MET A 191 -9.01 -2.58 0.56
C MET A 191 -8.54 -2.91 1.97
N ARG A 192 -9.06 -2.19 2.97
CA ARG A 192 -8.70 -2.42 4.36
C ARG A 192 -9.13 -3.80 4.87
N LYS A 193 -10.32 -4.26 4.46
CA LYS A 193 -10.80 -5.60 4.81
C LYS A 193 -9.95 -6.70 4.16
N PHE A 194 -9.42 -6.47 2.96
CA PHE A 194 -8.49 -7.40 2.31
C PHE A 194 -7.14 -7.44 3.01
N ASP A 195 -6.60 -6.29 3.43
CA ASP A 195 -5.43 -6.17 4.30
C ASP A 195 -5.63 -7.00 5.59
N ASP A 196 -6.72 -6.74 6.34
CA ASP A 196 -6.95 -7.43 7.61
C ASP A 196 -7.10 -8.96 7.46
N ALA A 197 -7.68 -9.43 6.35
CA ALA A 197 -7.87 -10.86 6.07
C ALA A 197 -6.57 -11.58 5.64
N ALA A 198 -5.55 -10.85 5.20
CA ALA A 198 -4.36 -11.38 4.53
C ALA A 198 -3.25 -11.80 5.51
N LYS A 199 -3.58 -12.64 6.49
CA LYS A 199 -2.67 -13.02 7.59
C LYS A 199 -2.63 -14.53 7.87
N VAL A 200 -2.98 -15.34 6.86
CA VAL A 200 -3.15 -16.78 7.01
C VAL A 200 -1.83 -17.50 6.70
N VAL A 201 -1.18 -18.06 7.72
CA VAL A 201 0.07 -18.81 7.55
C VAL A 201 -0.13 -20.00 6.59
N GLY A 202 0.69 -20.05 5.53
CA GLY A 202 0.70 -21.17 4.58
C GLY A 202 -0.44 -21.14 3.56
N ALA A 203 -1.15 -20.03 3.43
CA ALA A 203 -2.19 -19.86 2.42
C ALA A 203 -1.62 -20.09 1.00
N GLN A 204 -2.36 -20.84 0.19
CA GLN A 204 -1.99 -21.07 -1.20
C GLN A 204 -2.63 -19.99 -2.07
N VAL A 205 -1.82 -19.02 -2.50
CA VAL A 205 -2.27 -17.88 -3.32
C VAL A 205 -1.43 -17.77 -4.60
N PRO A 206 -1.95 -17.12 -5.66
CA PRO A 206 -1.19 -16.89 -6.88
C PRO A 206 0.13 -16.17 -6.60
N SER A 207 1.19 -16.56 -7.31
CA SER A 207 2.49 -15.91 -7.22
C SER A 207 2.47 -14.48 -7.77
N LEU A 208 3.49 -13.68 -7.43
CA LEU A 208 3.66 -12.32 -7.92
C LEU A 208 3.62 -12.23 -9.45
N ASP A 209 4.23 -13.20 -10.16
CA ASP A 209 4.22 -13.26 -11.63
C ASP A 209 2.80 -13.32 -12.22
N SER A 210 1.84 -13.89 -11.50
CA SER A 210 0.43 -13.97 -11.92
C SER A 210 -0.24 -12.60 -12.05
N TYR A 211 0.39 -11.54 -11.52
CA TYR A 211 -0.11 -10.17 -11.55
C TYR A 211 0.65 -9.27 -12.54
N LYS A 212 1.73 -9.73 -13.17
CA LYS A 212 2.53 -8.92 -14.11
C LYS A 212 1.70 -8.39 -15.28
N ALA A 213 0.90 -9.26 -15.90
CA ALA A 213 0.03 -8.87 -17.01
C ALA A 213 -1.03 -7.83 -16.59
N LEU A 214 -1.53 -7.90 -15.36
CA LEU A 214 -2.45 -6.92 -14.81
C LEU A 214 -1.77 -5.55 -14.64
N ALA A 215 -0.57 -5.53 -14.07
CA ALA A 215 0.23 -4.31 -13.90
C ALA A 215 0.56 -3.65 -15.25
N GLN A 216 0.94 -4.44 -16.25
CA GLN A 216 1.18 -3.96 -17.62
C GLN A 216 -0.05 -3.27 -18.20
N ARG A 217 -1.22 -3.93 -18.15
CA ARG A 217 -2.46 -3.36 -18.69
C ARG A 217 -2.80 -2.02 -18.04
N LEU A 218 -2.64 -1.90 -16.72
CA LEU A 218 -2.98 -0.68 -15.99
C LEU A 218 -1.97 0.45 -16.20
N LEU A 219 -0.71 0.15 -16.54
CA LEU A 219 0.29 1.15 -16.92
C LEU A 219 0.18 1.61 -18.38
N CYS A 220 -0.42 0.79 -19.25
CA CYS A 220 -0.64 1.12 -20.65
C CYS A 220 -1.99 1.83 -20.94
N ALA A 221 -2.87 1.94 -19.93
CA ALA A 221 -4.22 2.48 -20.06
C ALA A 221 -4.26 4.02 -19.94
#